data_AF-A0A9N8W339-F1
#
_entry.id   AF-A0A9N8W339-F1
#
_cell.length_a   1.000
_cell.length_b   1.000
_cell.length_c   1.000
_cell.angle_alpha   90.00
_cell.angle_beta   90.00
_cell.angle_gamma   90.00
#
_symmetry.space_group_name_H-M   'P 1'
#
loop_
_entity.id
_entity.type
_entity.pdbx_description
1 polymer ?
#
loop_
_entity_poly.entity_id
_entity_poly.type
_entity_poly.pdbx_seq_one_letter_code
_entity_poly.pdbx_strand_id
1 'polypeptide(L)'
;MTYDWKSVIAYIFLCSLRLICSLSTGYIHPDEFFQSPEIMGGDVFGFEVFRPWEFEKYPQCRSIVIPNPMTLLKVEWQGRLIFTPLNNIRYNLDSNNLAEHGLHPRYLHIFNFVLLFGPLVLLAMKDLNASFNYMRFTAKKRYKTVIIYSGLCGFILLSLIPHQEPRFLLPLLISVIVVPSDRLQKLPKLFWLSWVIFNAIFAMFFGGLHQAGIIPIIQRLQYEAIGFRNCEEYEGYVRCDVGKRIIRPAYKIADTSVQVNIHDLAGRPIKILEALLLKQVSPPKHLITPYLRHIYFQQRVNGNITLRQYERTLLVTPSTTDLSIFEEHSKSQSNSETKKIELVLADKYWPHLNFDYFDRVFKSGMYLNVYAVVQG
;
A
#
# COMPACT_ATOMS: atom_id res chain seq x y z
N MET A 1 -37.28 -14.42 -34.47
CA MET A 1 -36.11 -14.57 -33.59
C MET A 1 -36.56 -15.29 -32.34
N THR A 2 -36.14 -16.54 -32.13
CA THR A 2 -36.35 -17.22 -30.85
C THR A 2 -35.32 -16.69 -29.86
N TYR A 3 -35.77 -16.00 -28.81
CA TYR A 3 -34.89 -15.54 -27.75
C TYR A 3 -34.28 -16.75 -27.04
N ASP A 4 -32.95 -16.74 -26.86
CA ASP A 4 -32.28 -17.72 -26.02
C ASP A 4 -32.52 -17.39 -24.55
N TRP A 5 -33.64 -17.88 -24.03
CA TRP A 5 -34.07 -17.66 -22.65
C TRP A 5 -33.04 -18.17 -21.63
N LYS A 6 -32.21 -19.16 -21.97
CA LYS A 6 -31.14 -19.64 -21.07
C LYS A 6 -30.10 -18.54 -20.86
N SER A 7 -29.67 -17.88 -21.91
CA SER A 7 -28.74 -16.74 -21.84
C SER A 7 -29.35 -15.55 -21.10
N VAL A 8 -30.64 -15.26 -21.32
CA VAL A 8 -31.34 -14.18 -20.62
C VAL A 8 -31.44 -14.45 -19.11
N ILE A 9 -31.85 -15.66 -18.73
CA ILE A 9 -31.95 -16.08 -17.32
C ILE A 9 -30.58 -16.04 -16.65
N ALA A 10 -29.54 -16.58 -17.31
CA ALA A 10 -28.18 -16.53 -16.81
C ALA A 10 -27.68 -15.09 -16.62
N TYR A 11 -27.99 -14.19 -17.56
CA TYR A 11 -27.63 -12.78 -17.45
C TYR A 11 -28.34 -12.09 -16.28
N ILE A 12 -29.65 -12.29 -16.12
CA ILE A 12 -30.43 -11.75 -14.99
C ILE A 12 -29.85 -12.26 -13.68
N PHE A 13 -29.59 -13.57 -13.56
CA PHE A 13 -28.98 -14.16 -12.39
C PHE A 13 -27.62 -13.51 -12.05
N LEU A 14 -26.74 -13.35 -13.04
CA LEU A 14 -25.44 -12.70 -12.86
C LEU A 14 -25.58 -11.21 -12.47
N CYS A 15 -26.57 -10.49 -13.01
CA CYS A 15 -26.88 -9.12 -12.63
C CYS A 15 -27.39 -9.04 -11.18
N SER A 16 -28.30 -9.93 -10.78
CA SER A 16 -28.80 -10.02 -9.41
C SER A 16 -27.67 -10.37 -8.44
N LEU A 17 -26.80 -11.33 -8.80
CA LEU A 17 -25.63 -11.68 -8.00
C LEU A 17 -24.69 -10.48 -7.83
N ARG A 18 -24.44 -9.68 -8.88
CA ARG A 18 -23.64 -8.45 -8.78
C ARG A 18 -24.28 -7.40 -7.89
N LEU A 19 -25.61 -7.22 -7.94
CA LEU A 19 -26.32 -6.31 -7.05
C LEU A 19 -26.21 -6.77 -5.59
N ILE A 20 -26.35 -8.07 -5.32
CA ILE A 20 -26.15 -8.63 -3.98
C ILE A 20 -24.71 -8.40 -3.51
N CYS A 21 -23.71 -8.67 -4.36
CA CYS A 21 -22.32 -8.36 -4.06
C CYS A 21 -22.08 -6.86 -3.84
N SER A 22 -22.83 -5.94 -4.46
CA SER A 22 -22.67 -4.50 -4.20
C SER A 22 -23.15 -4.06 -2.80
N LEU A 23 -23.91 -4.92 -2.12
CA LEU A 23 -24.35 -4.73 -0.74
C LEU A 23 -23.34 -5.22 0.30
N SER A 24 -22.23 -5.87 -0.11
CA SER A 24 -21.17 -6.23 0.82
C SER A 24 -20.42 -5.00 1.32
N THR A 25 -19.83 -5.09 2.51
CA THR A 25 -19.11 -3.99 3.19
C THR A 25 -17.83 -3.52 2.51
N GLY A 26 -17.46 -4.13 1.39
CA GLY A 26 -16.34 -3.73 0.54
C GLY A 26 -16.48 -4.36 -0.85
N TYR A 27 -15.74 -3.84 -1.82
CA TYR A 27 -15.69 -4.37 -3.18
C TYR A 27 -14.27 -4.84 -3.50
N ILE A 28 -14.16 -5.74 -4.49
CA ILE A 28 -12.88 -6.35 -4.83
C ILE A 28 -11.94 -5.29 -5.43
N HIS A 29 -10.87 -4.97 -4.71
CA HIS A 29 -9.79 -4.16 -5.26
C HIS A 29 -8.77 -5.05 -5.99
N PRO A 30 -8.23 -4.64 -7.15
CA PRO A 30 -7.21 -5.42 -7.86
C PRO A 30 -5.96 -5.72 -7.01
N ASP A 31 -5.68 -4.86 -6.03
CA ASP A 31 -4.58 -4.93 -5.08
C ASP A 31 -4.98 -5.42 -3.68
N GLU A 32 -6.24 -5.84 -3.48
CA GLU A 32 -6.76 -6.27 -2.18
C GLU A 32 -5.97 -7.46 -1.59
N PHE A 33 -5.42 -8.31 -2.46
CA PHE A 33 -4.56 -9.42 -2.06
C PHE A 33 -3.29 -8.97 -1.32
N PHE A 34 -2.75 -7.80 -1.65
CA PHE A 34 -1.50 -7.30 -1.07
C PHE A 34 -1.72 -6.52 0.24
N GLN A 35 -2.88 -5.90 0.42
CA GLN A 35 -3.17 -5.04 1.58
C GLN A 35 -3.98 -5.75 2.68
N SER A 36 -4.71 -6.81 2.36
CA SER A 36 -5.57 -7.49 3.33
C SER A 36 -4.91 -8.50 4.29
N PRO A 37 -3.72 -9.10 4.01
CA PRO A 37 -3.08 -10.02 4.95
C PRO A 37 -2.74 -9.42 6.30
N GLU A 38 -2.29 -8.15 6.34
CA GLU A 38 -2.00 -7.44 7.59
C GLU A 38 -3.28 -7.27 8.42
N ILE A 39 -4.35 -6.79 7.81
CA ILE A 39 -5.65 -6.61 8.48
C ILE A 39 -6.21 -7.94 8.99
N MET A 40 -6.02 -9.00 8.20
CA MET A 40 -6.46 -10.35 8.57
C MET A 40 -5.66 -10.86 9.77
N GLY A 41 -4.36 -10.54 9.81
CA GLY A 41 -3.51 -10.75 10.98
C GLY A 41 -4.12 -10.18 12.25
N GLY A 42 -4.61 -8.94 12.20
CA GLY A 42 -5.30 -8.31 13.31
C GLY A 42 -6.65 -8.95 13.64
N ASP A 43 -7.54 -9.07 12.66
CA ASP A 43 -8.92 -9.51 12.89
C ASP A 43 -9.07 -11.00 13.24
N VAL A 44 -8.20 -11.86 12.70
CA VAL A 44 -8.30 -13.31 12.88
C VAL A 44 -7.38 -13.81 13.99
N PHE A 45 -6.16 -13.27 14.07
CA PHE A 45 -5.14 -13.76 14.99
C PHE A 45 -4.87 -12.81 16.17
N GLY A 46 -5.52 -11.65 16.22
CA GLY A 46 -5.37 -10.67 17.29
C GLY A 46 -4.01 -9.95 17.27
N PHE A 47 -3.34 -9.91 16.12
CA PHE A 47 -2.08 -9.19 16.00
C PHE A 47 -2.30 -7.67 16.06
N GLU A 48 -1.35 -6.97 16.65
CA GLU A 48 -1.31 -5.51 16.57
C GLU A 48 -0.85 -5.12 15.16
N VAL A 49 -1.74 -4.47 14.40
CA VAL A 49 -1.54 -4.15 12.98
C VAL A 49 -2.01 -2.75 12.67
N PHE A 50 -1.39 -2.10 11.69
CA PHE A 50 -1.88 -0.81 11.21
C PHE A 50 -3.11 -1.04 10.34
N ARG A 51 -4.26 -0.49 10.75
CA ARG A 51 -5.49 -0.56 9.96
C ARG A 51 -5.63 0.72 9.14
N PRO A 52 -5.58 0.66 7.80
CA PRO A 52 -5.73 1.84 6.99
C PRO A 52 -7.22 2.18 6.86
N TRP A 53 -7.48 3.45 6.49
CA TRP A 53 -8.80 4.07 6.53
C TRP A 53 -9.86 3.31 5.72
N GLU A 54 -9.46 2.56 4.69
CA GLU A 54 -10.34 1.73 3.86
C GLU A 54 -11.06 0.64 4.67
N PHE A 55 -10.45 0.24 5.80
CA PHE A 55 -10.94 -0.75 6.75
C PHE A 55 -11.42 -0.11 8.08
N GLU A 56 -11.02 1.13 8.39
CA GLU A 56 -11.40 1.82 9.65
C GLU A 56 -12.69 2.66 9.55
N LYS A 57 -12.86 3.44 8.48
CA LYS A 57 -13.98 4.39 8.40
C LYS A 57 -15.28 3.65 8.06
N TYR A 58 -16.31 3.82 8.90
CA TYR A 58 -17.65 3.43 8.51
C TYR A 58 -18.23 4.47 7.52
N PRO A 59 -18.83 4.02 6.40
CA PRO A 59 -18.86 2.64 5.92
C PRO A 59 -17.54 2.24 5.26
N GLN A 60 -17.07 1.03 5.58
CA GLN A 60 -15.82 0.47 5.04
C GLN A 60 -15.89 0.46 3.52
N CYS A 61 -14.75 0.70 2.88
CA CYS A 61 -14.63 0.66 1.42
C CYS A 61 -14.01 -0.66 0.93
N ARG A 62 -13.34 -1.40 1.82
CA ARG A 62 -12.71 -2.70 1.55
C ARG A 62 -13.21 -3.78 2.49
N SER A 63 -13.12 -5.04 2.05
CA SER A 63 -13.63 -6.19 2.81
C SER A 63 -12.57 -7.27 2.96
N ILE A 64 -12.48 -7.85 4.16
CA ILE A 64 -11.58 -8.96 4.45
C ILE A 64 -12.09 -10.31 3.94
N VAL A 65 -13.19 -10.30 3.19
CA VAL A 65 -13.90 -11.48 2.69
C VAL A 65 -13.02 -12.40 1.85
N ILE A 66 -12.16 -11.85 0.98
CA ILE A 66 -11.30 -12.67 0.12
C ILE A 66 -10.26 -13.47 0.91
N PRO A 67 -9.44 -12.86 1.80
CA PRO A 67 -8.45 -13.62 2.57
C PRO A 67 -9.06 -14.45 3.70
N ASN A 68 -10.27 -14.11 4.18
CA ASN A 68 -10.98 -14.89 5.19
C ASN A 68 -12.42 -15.21 4.74
N PRO A 69 -12.63 -16.24 3.91
CA PRO A 69 -13.96 -16.60 3.41
C PRO A 69 -14.93 -17.00 4.52
N MET A 70 -14.45 -17.36 5.72
CA MET A 70 -15.34 -17.61 6.88
C MET A 70 -16.09 -16.35 7.33
N THR A 71 -15.62 -15.15 6.97
CA THR A 71 -16.41 -13.92 7.19
C THR A 71 -17.68 -13.86 6.33
N LEU A 72 -17.75 -14.58 5.20
CA LEU A 72 -19.01 -14.76 4.45
C LEU A 72 -20.06 -15.54 5.25
N LEU A 73 -19.64 -16.37 6.21
CA LEU A 73 -20.56 -17.09 7.09
C LEU A 73 -20.98 -16.23 8.30
N LYS A 74 -20.29 -15.11 8.55
CA LYS A 74 -20.64 -14.09 9.55
C LYS A 74 -21.41 -12.93 8.91
N VAL A 75 -22.37 -13.23 8.05
CA VAL A 75 -23.31 -12.21 7.54
C VAL A 75 -24.23 -11.83 8.69
N GLU A 76 -23.82 -10.86 9.50
CA GLU A 76 -24.67 -10.24 10.50
C GLU A 76 -25.34 -9.01 9.90
N TRP A 77 -26.67 -9.00 9.89
CA TRP A 77 -27.44 -7.85 9.45
C TRP A 77 -27.51 -6.80 10.57
N GLN A 78 -26.61 -5.80 10.52
CA GLN A 78 -26.57 -4.70 11.51
C GLN A 78 -27.63 -3.60 11.27
N GLY A 79 -28.67 -3.87 10.46
CA GLY A 79 -29.82 -2.96 10.29
C GLY A 79 -29.59 -1.75 9.38
N ARG A 80 -28.48 -1.67 8.63
CA ARG A 80 -28.21 -0.60 7.64
C ARG A 80 -27.79 -1.18 6.29
N LEU A 81 -28.51 -0.82 5.23
CA LEU A 81 -28.14 -1.17 3.86
C LEU A 81 -26.90 -0.36 3.46
N ILE A 82 -25.78 -1.06 3.32
CA ILE A 82 -24.54 -0.49 2.78
C ILE A 82 -24.60 -0.67 1.27
N PHE A 83 -24.48 0.42 0.52
CA PHE A 83 -24.32 0.37 -0.94
C PHE A 83 -22.93 0.88 -1.28
N THR A 84 -21.97 -0.05 -1.32
CA THR A 84 -20.54 0.25 -1.38
C THR A 84 -20.11 1.11 -2.57
N PRO A 85 -20.67 0.94 -3.79
CA PRO A 85 -20.36 1.85 -4.89
C PRO A 85 -20.68 3.32 -4.59
N LEU A 86 -21.77 3.60 -3.85
CA LEU A 86 -22.12 4.98 -3.48
C LEU A 86 -21.16 5.54 -2.42
N ASN A 87 -20.69 4.70 -1.49
CA ASN A 87 -19.70 5.12 -0.51
C ASN A 87 -18.36 5.45 -1.17
N ASN A 88 -17.96 4.64 -2.15
CA ASN A 88 -16.77 4.90 -2.94
C ASN A 88 -16.88 6.23 -3.72
N ILE A 89 -18.04 6.51 -4.33
CA ILE A 89 -18.29 7.79 -5.00
C ILE A 89 -18.20 8.95 -4.01
N ARG A 90 -18.89 8.86 -2.85
CA ARG A 90 -18.85 9.91 -1.82
C ARG A 90 -17.44 10.20 -1.33
N TYR A 91 -16.63 9.15 -1.13
CA TYR A 91 -15.25 9.28 -0.72
C TYR A 91 -14.40 9.99 -1.78
N ASN A 92 -14.50 9.55 -3.04
CA ASN A 92 -13.72 10.09 -4.15
C ASN A 92 -14.18 11.49 -4.63
N LEU A 93 -15.34 11.97 -4.17
CA LEU A 93 -15.81 13.34 -4.44
C LEU A 93 -15.24 14.37 -3.45
N ASP A 94 -14.76 13.96 -2.29
CA ASP A 94 -14.22 14.85 -1.27
C ASP A 94 -12.72 15.08 -1.49
N SER A 95 -12.36 16.30 -1.89
CA SER A 95 -10.97 16.69 -2.16
C SER A 95 -10.07 16.63 -0.94
N ASN A 96 -10.61 16.76 0.27
CA ASN A 96 -9.81 16.68 1.50
C ASN A 96 -9.31 15.25 1.73
N ASN A 97 -10.17 14.25 1.48
CA ASN A 97 -9.78 12.84 1.55
C ASN A 97 -8.77 12.49 0.45
N LEU A 98 -8.96 13.02 -0.77
CA LEU A 98 -8.06 12.76 -1.89
C LEU A 98 -6.68 13.41 -1.71
N ALA A 99 -6.61 14.55 -1.04
CA ALA A 99 -5.35 15.24 -0.76
C ALA A 99 -4.41 14.41 0.12
N GLU A 100 -4.94 13.51 0.97
CA GLU A 100 -4.14 12.58 1.76
C GLU A 100 -3.37 11.56 0.89
N HIS A 101 -3.86 11.29 -0.33
CA HIS A 101 -3.31 10.29 -1.26
C HIS A 101 -2.58 10.90 -2.46
N GLY A 102 -2.52 12.23 -2.53
CA GLY A 102 -1.95 12.96 -3.66
C GLY A 102 -2.97 13.30 -4.75
N LEU A 103 -2.91 14.54 -5.21
CA LEU A 103 -3.71 15.06 -6.31
C LEU A 103 -2.89 15.10 -7.59
N HIS A 104 -3.48 14.62 -8.69
CA HIS A 104 -2.80 14.52 -9.97
C HIS A 104 -3.56 15.25 -11.08
N PRO A 105 -2.85 15.72 -12.13
CA PRO A 105 -3.50 16.27 -13.30
C PRO A 105 -4.29 15.19 -14.04
N ARG A 106 -5.46 15.55 -14.58
CA ARG A 106 -6.41 14.58 -15.17
C ARG A 106 -5.85 13.75 -16.34
N TYR A 107 -4.81 14.26 -17.01
CA TYR A 107 -4.15 13.58 -18.13
C TYR A 107 -3.15 12.50 -17.67
N LEU A 108 -2.84 12.38 -16.38
CA LEU A 108 -1.86 11.41 -15.88
C LEU A 108 -2.26 9.97 -16.23
N HIS A 109 -3.56 9.66 -16.24
CA HIS A 109 -4.08 8.37 -16.72
C HIS A 109 -3.68 8.01 -18.15
N ILE A 110 -3.43 8.99 -19.04
CA ILE A 110 -2.92 8.71 -20.39
C ILE A 110 -1.50 8.15 -20.31
N PHE A 111 -0.64 8.75 -19.48
CA PHE A 111 0.70 8.26 -19.23
C PHE A 111 0.68 6.91 -18.50
N ASN A 112 -0.18 6.74 -17.50
CA ASN A 112 -0.36 5.48 -16.81
C ASN A 112 -0.82 4.36 -17.76
N PHE A 113 -1.67 4.68 -18.74
CA PHE A 113 -2.09 3.70 -19.74
C PHE A 113 -0.92 3.21 -20.61
N VAL A 114 -0.05 4.12 -21.03
CA VAL A 114 1.20 3.77 -21.76
C VAL A 114 2.16 3.00 -20.86
N LEU A 115 2.30 3.42 -19.61
CA LEU A 115 3.14 2.77 -18.60
C LEU A 115 2.74 1.30 -18.36
N LEU A 116 1.44 1.01 -18.32
CA LEU A 116 0.94 -0.34 -18.04
C LEU A 116 0.96 -1.25 -19.26
N PHE A 117 0.58 -0.74 -20.42
CA PHE A 117 0.29 -1.57 -21.60
C PHE A 117 1.34 -1.44 -22.72
N GLY A 118 2.23 -0.45 -22.64
CA GLY A 118 3.35 -0.27 -23.57
C GLY A 118 2.91 -0.25 -25.04
N PRO A 119 3.56 -1.03 -25.94
CA PRO A 119 3.21 -1.09 -27.36
C PRO A 119 1.77 -1.50 -27.67
N LEU A 120 1.08 -2.20 -26.73
CA LEU A 120 -0.33 -2.59 -26.92
C LEU A 120 -1.27 -1.38 -26.99
N VAL A 121 -0.88 -0.23 -26.42
CA VAL A 121 -1.66 1.01 -26.52
C VAL A 121 -1.91 1.41 -27.97
N LEU A 122 -0.93 1.22 -28.86
CA LEU A 122 -1.09 1.54 -30.28
C LEU A 122 -2.18 0.69 -30.95
N LEU A 123 -2.30 -0.59 -30.56
CA LEU A 123 -3.36 -1.46 -31.05
C LEU A 123 -4.72 -1.05 -30.50
N ALA A 124 -4.79 -0.73 -29.20
CA ALA A 124 -6.01 -0.24 -28.56
C ALA A 124 -6.51 1.06 -29.23
N MET A 125 -5.61 2.01 -29.50
CA MET A 125 -5.94 3.26 -30.20
C MET A 125 -6.39 3.02 -31.64
N LYS A 126 -5.73 2.11 -32.37
CA LYS A 126 -6.15 1.72 -33.72
C LYS A 126 -7.55 1.10 -33.72
N ASP A 127 -7.85 0.25 -32.74
CA ASP A 127 -9.16 -0.39 -32.62
C ASP A 127 -10.25 0.58 -32.20
N LEU A 128 -9.93 1.51 -31.29
CA LEU A 128 -10.82 2.59 -30.90
C LEU A 128 -11.18 3.47 -32.11
N ASN A 129 -10.17 3.93 -32.86
CA ASN A 129 -10.37 4.72 -34.08
C ASN A 129 -11.22 3.96 -35.12
N ALA A 130 -10.94 2.67 -35.34
CA ALA A 130 -11.75 1.84 -36.24
C ALA A 130 -13.19 1.63 -35.71
N SER A 131 -13.39 1.57 -34.40
CA SER A 131 -14.72 1.45 -33.80
C SER A 131 -15.54 2.73 -33.96
N PHE A 132 -14.90 3.89 -33.84
CA PHE A 132 -15.54 5.20 -34.08
C PHE A 132 -15.93 5.40 -35.54
N ASN A 133 -14.99 5.18 -36.47
CA ASN A 133 -15.23 5.48 -37.88
C ASN A 133 -16.24 4.54 -38.55
N TYR A 134 -16.24 3.26 -38.16
CA TYR A 134 -17.01 2.24 -38.87
C TYR A 134 -18.19 1.68 -38.07
N MET A 135 -18.41 2.14 -36.83
CA MET A 135 -19.44 1.66 -35.89
C MET A 135 -19.78 0.18 -36.13
N ARG A 136 -18.94 -0.73 -35.59
CA ARG A 136 -18.96 -2.19 -35.84
C ARG A 136 -20.18 -2.94 -35.23
N PHE A 137 -21.38 -2.34 -35.27
CA PHE A 137 -22.64 -2.95 -34.83
C PHE A 137 -23.15 -4.07 -35.76
N THR A 138 -22.41 -4.43 -36.81
CA THR A 138 -22.68 -5.62 -37.62
C THR A 138 -22.42 -6.90 -36.80
N ALA A 139 -23.36 -7.85 -36.86
CA ALA A 139 -23.52 -8.95 -35.90
C ALA A 139 -22.25 -9.77 -35.58
N LYS A 140 -21.27 -9.86 -36.49
CA LYS A 140 -20.02 -10.64 -36.29
C LYS A 140 -18.98 -9.96 -35.37
N LYS A 141 -19.01 -8.64 -35.16
CA LYS A 141 -17.98 -7.91 -34.38
C LYS A 141 -18.53 -7.12 -33.19
N ARG A 142 -19.82 -7.29 -32.87
CA ARG A 142 -20.53 -6.58 -31.81
C ARG A 142 -19.84 -6.68 -30.44
N TYR A 143 -19.33 -7.85 -30.08
CA TYR A 143 -18.66 -8.06 -28.78
C TYR A 143 -17.39 -7.18 -28.63
N LYS A 144 -16.59 -7.02 -29.70
CA LYS A 144 -15.40 -6.16 -29.67
C LYS A 144 -15.77 -4.71 -29.44
N THR A 145 -16.82 -4.23 -30.11
CA THR A 145 -17.34 -2.86 -29.94
C THR A 145 -17.81 -2.61 -28.52
N VAL A 146 -18.58 -3.54 -27.95
CA VAL A 146 -19.04 -3.44 -26.55
C VAL A 146 -17.86 -3.38 -25.58
N ILE A 147 -16.85 -4.23 -25.75
CA ILE A 147 -15.66 -4.23 -24.90
C ILE A 147 -14.89 -2.90 -25.02
N ILE A 148 -14.67 -2.39 -26.23
CA ILE A 148 -13.99 -1.10 -26.46
C ILE A 148 -14.73 0.05 -25.74
N TYR A 149 -16.04 0.17 -25.93
CA TYR A 149 -16.81 1.25 -25.32
C TYR A 149 -16.97 1.08 -23.80
N SER A 150 -17.07 -0.15 -23.30
CA SER A 150 -17.06 -0.42 -21.86
C SER A 150 -15.73 -0.02 -21.24
N GLY A 151 -14.60 -0.34 -21.88
CA GLY A 151 -13.27 0.06 -21.45
C GLY A 151 -13.08 1.58 -21.52
N LEU A 152 -13.53 2.22 -22.61
CA LEU A 152 -13.46 3.68 -22.77
C LEU A 152 -14.29 4.41 -21.70
N CYS A 153 -15.50 3.94 -21.42
CA CYS A 153 -16.34 4.50 -20.37
C CYS A 153 -15.65 4.40 -19.00
N GLY A 154 -15.10 3.22 -18.67
CA GLY A 154 -14.33 3.03 -17.44
C GLY A 154 -13.11 3.95 -17.36
N PHE A 155 -12.33 4.06 -18.44
CA PHE A 155 -11.18 4.97 -18.51
C PHE A 155 -11.58 6.43 -18.27
N ILE A 156 -12.64 6.92 -18.92
CA ILE A 156 -13.12 8.29 -18.77
C ILE A 156 -13.59 8.53 -17.34
N LEU A 157 -14.45 7.67 -16.80
CA LEU A 157 -14.99 7.84 -15.44
C LEU A 157 -13.90 7.86 -14.37
N LEU A 158 -12.92 6.96 -14.47
CA LEU A 158 -11.77 6.94 -13.56
C LEU A 158 -10.89 8.19 -13.72
N SER A 159 -10.77 8.73 -14.94
CA SER A 159 -9.96 9.93 -15.20
C SER A 159 -10.59 11.24 -14.73
N LEU A 160 -11.88 11.24 -14.37
CA LEU A 160 -12.54 12.39 -13.74
C LEU A 160 -12.12 12.56 -12.28
N ILE A 161 -11.69 11.47 -11.63
CA ILE A 161 -11.23 11.48 -10.24
C ILE A 161 -9.78 12.02 -10.20
N PRO A 162 -9.46 13.05 -9.38
CA PRO A 162 -8.13 13.65 -9.33
C PRO A 162 -7.01 12.73 -8.83
N HIS A 163 -7.33 11.73 -8.02
CA HIS A 163 -6.36 10.75 -7.55
C HIS A 163 -6.20 9.65 -8.62
N GLN A 164 -5.02 9.60 -9.24
CA GLN A 164 -4.74 8.83 -10.45
C GLN A 164 -3.52 7.95 -10.28
N GLU A 165 -3.74 6.68 -9.96
CA GLU A 165 -2.69 5.67 -9.86
C GLU A 165 -2.75 4.67 -11.03
N PRO A 166 -1.61 4.14 -11.49
CA PRO A 166 -1.60 3.16 -12.58
C PRO A 166 -2.49 1.93 -12.29
N ARG A 167 -2.52 1.44 -11.04
CA ARG A 167 -3.28 0.23 -10.69
C ARG A 167 -4.78 0.35 -10.97
N PHE A 168 -5.36 1.55 -10.97
CA PHE A 168 -6.78 1.75 -11.27
C PHE A 168 -7.15 1.39 -12.72
N LEU A 169 -6.19 1.40 -13.64
CA LEU A 169 -6.41 1.07 -15.04
C LEU A 169 -6.21 -0.43 -15.35
N LEU A 170 -5.78 -1.26 -14.38
CA LEU A 170 -5.59 -2.70 -14.57
C LEU A 170 -6.81 -3.44 -15.16
N PRO A 171 -8.07 -3.12 -14.80
CA PRO A 171 -9.24 -3.76 -15.41
C PRO A 171 -9.31 -3.60 -16.94
N LEU A 172 -8.66 -2.57 -17.51
CA LEU A 172 -8.60 -2.35 -18.96
C LEU A 172 -7.75 -3.39 -19.69
N LEU A 173 -6.94 -4.19 -18.97
CA LEU A 173 -6.16 -5.30 -19.52
C LEU A 173 -7.03 -6.23 -20.38
N ILE A 174 -8.25 -6.53 -19.93
CA ILE A 174 -9.21 -7.36 -20.67
C ILE A 174 -9.52 -6.72 -22.03
N SER A 175 -9.78 -5.41 -22.03
CA SER A 175 -10.10 -4.69 -23.27
C SER A 175 -8.90 -4.63 -24.22
N VAL A 176 -7.71 -4.38 -23.68
CA VAL A 176 -6.46 -4.25 -24.45
C VAL A 176 -6.03 -5.58 -25.07
N ILE A 177 -6.29 -6.73 -24.42
CA ILE A 177 -5.88 -8.05 -24.93
C ILE A 177 -6.96 -8.70 -25.79
N VAL A 178 -8.21 -8.71 -25.33
CA VAL A 178 -9.29 -9.49 -25.99
C VAL A 178 -9.66 -8.90 -27.35
N VAL A 179 -9.71 -7.58 -27.48
CA VAL A 179 -10.11 -6.89 -28.72
C VAL A 179 -9.17 -7.21 -29.90
N PRO A 180 -7.83 -7.10 -29.76
CA PRO A 180 -6.90 -7.43 -30.83
C PRO A 180 -6.49 -8.92 -30.90
N SER A 181 -7.02 -9.80 -30.05
CA SER A 181 -6.59 -11.21 -29.90
C SER A 181 -6.38 -11.99 -31.21
N ASP A 182 -7.28 -11.85 -32.18
CA ASP A 182 -7.23 -12.46 -33.51
C ASP A 182 -6.08 -11.98 -34.41
N ARG A 183 -5.51 -10.82 -34.09
CA ARG A 183 -4.40 -10.21 -34.83
C ARG A 183 -3.07 -10.29 -34.10
N LEU A 184 -3.06 -10.58 -32.79
CA LEU A 184 -1.81 -10.66 -32.00
C LEU A 184 -0.80 -11.61 -32.65
N GLN A 185 -1.26 -12.78 -33.12
CA GLN A 185 -0.41 -13.77 -33.79
C GLN A 185 0.17 -13.29 -35.13
N LYS A 186 -0.44 -12.29 -35.77
CA LYS A 186 -0.02 -11.74 -37.07
C LYS A 186 0.89 -10.52 -36.93
N LEU A 187 1.23 -10.11 -35.70
CA LEU A 187 2.09 -8.96 -35.46
C LEU A 187 3.54 -9.26 -35.88
N PRO A 188 4.27 -8.25 -36.40
CA PRO A 188 5.64 -8.43 -36.83
C PRO A 188 6.56 -8.76 -35.64
N LYS A 189 7.68 -9.45 -35.89
CA LYS A 189 8.69 -9.77 -34.86
C LYS A 189 9.18 -8.53 -34.11
N LEU A 190 9.27 -7.38 -34.79
CA LEU A 190 9.66 -6.10 -34.18
C LEU A 190 8.72 -5.66 -33.05
N PHE A 191 7.40 -5.93 -33.18
CA PHE A 191 6.44 -5.63 -32.12
C PHE A 191 6.75 -6.44 -30.86
N TRP A 192 6.95 -7.76 -31.02
CA TRP A 192 7.23 -8.65 -29.90
C TRP A 192 8.58 -8.34 -29.25
N LEU A 193 9.60 -8.00 -30.05
CA LEU A 193 10.88 -7.52 -29.53
C LEU A 193 10.69 -6.25 -28.68
N SER A 194 9.95 -5.27 -29.18
CA SER A 194 9.63 -4.05 -28.42
C SER A 194 8.85 -4.34 -27.14
N TRP A 195 7.88 -5.25 -27.19
CA TRP A 195 7.09 -5.65 -26.02
C TRP A 195 7.95 -6.35 -24.96
N VAL A 196 8.84 -7.26 -25.36
CA VAL A 196 9.78 -7.92 -24.42
C VAL A 196 10.73 -6.91 -23.80
N ILE A 197 11.33 -6.02 -24.60
CA ILE A 197 12.24 -4.97 -24.10
C ILE A 197 11.51 -4.06 -23.11
N PHE A 198 10.30 -3.60 -23.45
CA PHE A 198 9.48 -2.77 -22.59
C PHE A 198 9.23 -3.44 -21.23
N ASN A 199 8.74 -4.68 -21.22
CA ASN A 199 8.46 -5.41 -19.98
C ASN A 199 9.73 -5.71 -19.18
N ALA A 200 10.85 -6.01 -19.84
CA ALA A 200 12.13 -6.22 -19.15
C ALA A 200 12.62 -4.96 -18.44
N ILE A 201 12.55 -3.80 -19.10
CA ILE A 201 12.90 -2.50 -18.50
C ILE A 201 12.01 -2.22 -17.28
N PHE A 202 10.70 -2.36 -17.42
CA PHE A 202 9.77 -2.04 -16.34
C PHE A 202 9.76 -3.08 -15.21
N ALA A 203 10.06 -4.35 -15.50
CA ALA A 203 10.30 -5.36 -14.47
C ALA A 203 11.55 -5.04 -13.65
N MET A 204 12.64 -4.63 -14.29
CA MET A 204 13.85 -4.18 -13.60
C MET A 204 13.59 -2.90 -12.79
N PHE A 205 12.85 -1.95 -13.34
CA PHE A 205 12.58 -0.67 -12.69
C PHE A 205 11.62 -0.82 -11.49
N PHE A 206 10.43 -1.40 -11.68
CA PHE A 206 9.44 -1.52 -10.61
C PHE A 206 9.70 -2.70 -9.68
N GLY A 207 10.06 -3.86 -10.23
CA GLY A 207 10.34 -5.06 -9.44
C GLY A 207 11.71 -5.01 -8.78
N GLY A 208 12.73 -4.57 -9.53
CA GLY A 208 14.07 -4.34 -9.01
C GLY A 208 14.12 -3.05 -8.21
N LEU A 209 14.28 -1.90 -8.87
CA LEU A 209 14.68 -0.65 -8.20
C LEU A 209 13.64 -0.06 -7.23
N HIS A 210 12.36 -0.10 -7.58
CA HIS A 210 11.31 0.52 -6.77
C HIS A 210 10.95 -0.32 -5.54
N GLN A 211 10.91 -1.65 -5.63
CA GLN A 211 10.31 -2.50 -4.57
C GLN A 211 11.23 -3.56 -3.96
N ALA A 212 12.40 -3.87 -4.52
CA ALA A 212 13.18 -5.01 -4.04
C ALA A 212 13.72 -4.84 -2.60
N GLY A 213 13.88 -3.61 -2.10
CA GLY A 213 14.25 -3.32 -0.71
C GLY A 213 13.12 -3.52 0.31
N ILE A 214 11.85 -3.61 -0.13
CA ILE A 214 10.67 -3.70 0.75
C ILE A 214 10.54 -5.09 1.38
N ILE A 215 10.83 -6.17 0.64
CA ILE A 215 10.72 -7.53 1.21
C ILE A 215 11.79 -7.78 2.30
N PRO A 216 13.10 -7.50 2.06
CA PRO A 216 14.14 -7.70 3.06
C PRO A 216 13.92 -6.87 4.33
N ILE A 217 13.48 -5.61 4.20
CA ILE A 217 13.23 -4.75 5.36
C ILE A 217 12.03 -5.25 6.18
N ILE A 218 10.95 -5.72 5.55
CA ILE A 218 9.79 -6.25 6.28
C ILE A 218 10.20 -7.50 7.06
N GLN A 219 10.98 -8.39 6.44
CA GLN A 219 11.52 -9.58 7.12
C GLN A 219 12.41 -9.20 8.31
N ARG A 220 13.23 -8.15 8.16
CA ARG A 220 14.07 -7.61 9.23
C ARG A 220 13.24 -7.02 10.36
N LEU A 221 12.30 -6.13 10.05
CA LEU A 221 11.44 -5.48 11.04
C LEU A 221 10.59 -6.51 11.79
N GLN A 222 10.10 -7.54 11.09
CA GLN A 222 9.40 -8.65 11.73
C GLN A 222 10.32 -9.45 12.66
N TYR A 223 11.56 -9.71 12.24
CA TYR A 223 12.56 -10.36 13.07
C TYR A 223 12.87 -9.55 14.33
N GLU A 224 12.98 -8.22 14.19
CA GLU A 224 13.13 -7.34 15.35
C GLU A 224 11.88 -7.42 16.22
N ALA A 225 10.68 -7.16 15.70
CA ALA A 225 9.44 -7.09 16.48
C ALA A 225 9.04 -8.39 17.22
N ILE A 226 9.42 -9.57 16.72
CA ILE A 226 8.97 -10.88 17.26
C ILE A 226 10.12 -11.69 17.89
N GLY A 227 11.38 -11.31 17.63
CA GLY A 227 12.57 -12.12 17.93
C GLY A 227 13.15 -11.97 19.34
N PHE A 228 12.52 -11.20 20.23
CA PHE A 228 13.08 -10.84 21.55
C PHE A 228 13.11 -12.01 22.55
N ARG A 229 14.21 -12.11 23.31
CA ARG A 229 14.44 -13.08 24.40
C ARG A 229 15.25 -12.44 25.51
N ASN A 230 15.29 -13.09 26.68
CA ASN A 230 16.18 -12.72 27.80
C ASN A 230 16.18 -11.20 28.04
N CYS A 231 14.98 -10.63 28.20
CA CYS A 231 14.84 -9.20 28.44
C CYS A 231 15.19 -8.88 29.90
N GLU A 232 16.13 -7.96 30.09
CA GLU A 232 16.67 -7.56 31.38
C GLU A 232 16.63 -6.03 31.49
N GLU A 233 16.21 -5.54 32.65
CA GLU A 233 16.19 -4.11 32.94
C GLU A 233 17.57 -3.65 33.43
N TYR A 234 18.04 -2.52 32.89
CA TYR A 234 19.32 -1.90 33.21
C TYR A 234 19.12 -0.39 33.26
N GLU A 235 19.34 0.25 34.42
CA GLU A 235 19.46 1.71 34.58
C GLU A 235 18.45 2.55 33.74
N GLY A 236 17.14 2.21 33.80
CA GLY A 236 16.09 2.97 33.12
C GLY A 236 15.84 2.60 31.65
N TYR A 237 16.43 1.52 31.15
CA TYR A 237 16.13 0.91 29.84
C TYR A 237 16.02 -0.61 29.95
N VAL A 238 15.42 -1.26 28.95
CA VAL A 238 15.36 -2.72 28.85
C VAL A 238 16.22 -3.19 27.69
N ARG A 239 17.06 -4.19 27.92
CA ARG A 239 17.88 -4.87 26.90
C ARG A 239 17.32 -6.26 26.67
N CYS A 240 17.08 -6.64 25.42
CA CYS A 240 16.65 -7.98 25.02
C CYS A 240 17.60 -8.58 23.99
N ASP A 241 17.78 -9.90 24.01
CA ASP A 241 18.45 -10.67 22.97
C ASP A 241 17.54 -10.87 21.74
N VAL A 242 18.12 -10.92 20.53
CA VAL A 242 17.35 -11.17 19.29
C VAL A 242 17.73 -12.52 18.66
N GLY A 243 16.74 -13.41 18.47
CA GLY A 243 17.00 -14.76 17.95
C GLY A 243 15.82 -15.46 17.28
N LYS A 244 16.08 -16.24 16.22
CA LYS A 244 15.07 -17.02 15.45
C LYS A 244 14.26 -17.96 16.35
N ARG A 245 12.96 -17.72 16.50
CA ARG A 245 12.03 -18.59 17.23
C ARG A 245 11.65 -19.79 16.36
N ILE A 246 12.03 -21.00 16.76
CA ILE A 246 11.58 -22.23 16.09
C ILE A 246 10.35 -22.85 16.80
N ILE A 247 10.01 -22.48 18.04
CA ILE A 247 8.90 -23.15 18.76
C ILE A 247 8.05 -22.16 19.57
N ARG A 248 6.75 -22.18 19.29
CA ARG A 248 5.53 -21.59 19.92
C ARG A 248 5.57 -20.13 20.43
N PRO A 249 4.57 -19.29 20.10
CA PRO A 249 4.40 -17.96 20.67
C PRO A 249 4.04 -18.07 22.16
N ALA A 250 5.04 -17.95 23.04
CA ALA A 250 4.83 -17.58 24.43
C ALA A 250 4.22 -16.18 24.42
N TYR A 251 2.90 -16.15 24.63
CA TYR A 251 2.04 -14.97 24.56
C TYR A 251 2.20 -14.03 25.76
N LYS A 252 3.08 -14.34 26.70
CA LYS A 252 3.32 -13.56 27.91
C LYS A 252 4.76 -13.80 28.35
N ILE A 253 5.61 -12.78 28.23
CA ILE A 253 6.70 -12.62 29.18
C ILE A 253 6.02 -12.09 30.44
N ALA A 254 6.02 -12.89 31.50
CA ALA A 254 5.63 -12.39 32.82
C ALA A 254 6.64 -11.27 33.17
N ASP A 255 6.11 -10.09 33.45
CA ASP A 255 6.76 -8.95 34.12
C ASP A 255 7.53 -7.89 33.31
N THR A 256 7.80 -8.02 32.00
CA THR A 256 8.24 -6.86 31.19
C THR A 256 7.35 -6.63 29.97
N SER A 257 6.76 -5.45 29.90
CA SER A 257 5.86 -5.05 28.82
C SER A 257 6.60 -4.15 27.84
N VAL A 258 7.19 -4.76 26.81
CA VAL A 258 8.00 -4.10 25.76
C VAL A 258 7.22 -3.98 24.43
N GLN A 259 7.35 -2.88 23.70
CA GLN A 259 6.69 -2.64 22.40
C GLN A 259 7.68 -2.13 21.34
N VAL A 260 7.49 -2.54 20.09
CA VAL A 260 8.16 -1.92 18.94
C VAL A 260 7.12 -1.16 18.13
N ASN A 261 7.34 0.13 17.95
CA ASN A 261 6.51 0.98 17.11
C ASN A 261 7.24 1.20 15.80
N ILE A 262 6.59 0.89 14.68
CA ILE A 262 7.15 1.13 13.34
C ILE A 262 6.30 2.24 12.71
N HIS A 263 6.95 3.34 12.34
CA HIS A 263 6.33 4.42 11.60
C HIS A 263 6.91 4.46 10.18
N ASP A 264 6.05 4.25 9.19
CA ASP A 264 6.31 4.64 7.82
C ASP A 264 5.73 6.05 7.61
N LEU A 265 6.52 6.94 7.02
CA LEU A 265 6.08 8.30 6.71
C LEU A 265 5.00 8.31 5.63
N ALA A 266 4.99 7.37 4.69
CA ALA A 266 3.96 7.22 3.66
C ALA A 266 3.47 8.56 3.03
N GLY A 267 4.37 9.52 2.81
CA GLY A 267 4.07 10.85 2.26
C GLY A 267 3.49 11.89 3.24
N ARG A 268 3.31 11.57 4.52
CA ARG A 268 2.84 12.53 5.54
C ARG A 268 3.87 13.62 5.83
N PRO A 269 3.43 14.86 6.14
CA PRO A 269 4.34 15.92 6.59
C PRO A 269 5.11 15.50 7.83
N ILE A 270 6.42 15.72 7.79
CA ILE A 270 7.35 15.36 8.88
C ILE A 270 7.00 15.99 10.23
N LYS A 271 6.31 17.15 10.22
CA LYS A 271 5.80 17.84 11.41
C LYS A 271 4.79 17.01 12.21
N ILE A 272 4.00 16.17 11.54
CA ILE A 272 3.04 15.27 12.22
C ILE A 272 3.80 14.17 12.97
N LEU A 273 4.86 13.65 12.36
CA LEU A 273 5.72 12.65 12.98
C LEU A 273 6.40 13.22 14.24
N GLU A 274 6.91 14.45 14.16
CA GLU A 274 7.50 15.12 15.32
C GLU A 274 6.54 15.23 16.51
N ALA A 275 5.29 15.66 16.26
CA ALA A 275 4.26 15.74 17.31
C ALA A 275 3.88 14.38 17.93
N LEU A 276 4.02 13.29 17.17
CA LEU A 276 3.84 11.91 17.65
C LEU A 276 5.05 11.44 18.48
N LEU A 277 6.27 11.68 18.00
CA LEU A 277 7.51 11.22 18.62
C LEU A 277 7.87 11.98 19.90
N LEU A 278 7.56 13.29 19.99
CA LEU A 278 7.91 14.14 21.13
C LEU A 278 7.21 13.75 22.46
N LYS A 279 6.19 12.88 22.43
CA LYS A 279 5.34 12.64 23.59
C LYS A 279 5.74 11.47 24.50
N GLN A 280 6.69 10.61 24.11
CA GLN A 280 6.55 9.22 24.60
C GLN A 280 7.71 8.63 25.41
N VAL A 281 8.96 9.11 25.35
CA VAL A 281 10.07 8.31 25.92
C VAL A 281 11.20 9.09 26.54
N SER A 282 11.84 8.49 27.54
CA SER A 282 13.06 8.96 28.22
C SER A 282 14.33 8.63 27.41
N PRO A 283 15.44 9.40 27.56
CA PRO A 283 16.68 9.22 26.81
C PRO A 283 17.64 8.20 27.45
N PRO A 284 17.99 7.10 26.76
CA PRO A 284 19.17 6.29 27.12
C PRO A 284 20.33 6.45 26.13
N LYS A 285 21.55 6.41 26.67
CA LYS A 285 22.82 6.69 25.96
C LYS A 285 23.28 5.61 24.97
N HIS A 286 22.66 4.42 24.95
CA HIS A 286 23.18 3.24 24.24
C HIS A 286 22.10 2.43 23.49
N LEU A 287 21.26 3.08 22.70
CA LEU A 287 20.13 2.41 22.02
C LEU A 287 20.51 1.55 20.81
N ILE A 288 21.76 1.66 20.38
CA ILE A 288 22.21 1.27 19.06
C ILE A 288 23.46 0.44 19.24
N THR A 289 23.29 -0.87 19.10
CA THR A 289 24.39 -1.78 18.86
C THR A 289 24.45 -2.10 17.38
N PRO A 290 25.58 -1.85 16.70
CA PRO A 290 25.77 -2.23 15.29
C PRO A 290 25.81 -3.75 15.07
N TYR A 291 25.80 -4.55 16.15
CA TYR A 291 25.88 -6.01 16.10
C TYR A 291 24.64 -6.68 16.71
N LEU A 292 24.12 -7.63 15.92
CA LEU A 292 22.88 -8.42 15.98
C LEU A 292 22.42 -9.07 17.30
N ARG A 293 23.09 -8.89 18.44
CA ARG A 293 22.73 -9.66 19.64
C ARG A 293 21.69 -8.98 20.52
N HIS A 294 21.69 -7.65 20.65
CA HIS A 294 20.85 -6.98 21.63
C HIS A 294 20.03 -5.83 21.03
N ILE A 295 18.79 -5.69 21.50
CA ILE A 295 17.90 -4.57 21.22
C ILE A 295 17.58 -3.87 22.54
N TYR A 296 17.58 -2.54 22.50
CA TYR A 296 17.32 -1.68 23.65
C TYR A 296 15.97 -0.99 23.49
N PHE A 297 15.21 -0.90 24.59
CA PHE A 297 13.92 -0.24 24.71
C PHE A 297 14.00 0.88 25.75
N GLN A 298 13.34 1.99 25.44
CA GLN A 298 13.29 3.19 26.27
C GLN A 298 12.08 3.14 27.20
N GLN A 299 12.18 3.74 28.39
CA GLN A 299 11.07 3.82 29.34
C GLN A 299 10.12 4.97 29.00
N ARG A 300 8.80 4.73 29.10
CA ARG A 300 7.77 5.74 28.86
C ARG A 300 7.72 6.78 29.99
N VAL A 301 7.64 8.07 29.66
CA VAL A 301 7.67 9.18 30.65
C VAL A 301 6.37 9.32 31.45
N ASN A 302 5.21 8.99 30.86
CA ASN A 302 3.90 9.20 31.48
C ASN A 302 3.21 7.87 31.82
N GLY A 303 3.20 7.53 33.11
CA GLY A 303 2.70 6.27 33.67
C GLY A 303 1.17 6.10 33.79
N ASN A 304 0.37 6.83 33.01
CA ASN A 304 -1.07 6.57 32.94
C ASN A 304 -1.43 5.96 31.58
N ILE A 305 -1.96 4.73 31.61
CA ILE A 305 -2.64 3.94 30.57
C ILE A 305 -1.97 2.58 30.32
N THR A 306 -2.84 1.57 30.28
CA THR A 306 -2.77 0.12 30.18
C THR A 306 -2.01 -0.49 28.98
N LEU A 307 -1.05 0.22 28.37
CA LEU A 307 -0.25 -0.27 27.26
C LEU A 307 1.24 -0.08 27.59
N ARG A 308 1.94 -1.22 27.67
CA ARG A 308 3.39 -1.48 27.74
C ARG A 308 4.34 -0.36 28.26
N GLN A 309 5.13 -0.66 29.29
CA GLN A 309 6.03 0.26 30.02
C GLN A 309 7.28 0.70 29.25
N TYR A 310 7.75 -0.10 28.28
CA TYR A 310 8.95 0.19 27.49
C TYR A 310 8.65 0.13 25.99
N GLU A 311 9.21 1.07 25.23
CA GLU A 311 8.99 1.17 23.78
C GLU A 311 10.29 1.43 23.00
N ARG A 312 10.33 0.97 21.75
CA ARG A 312 11.36 1.32 20.76
C ARG A 312 10.66 1.75 19.48
N THR A 313 10.97 2.95 19.02
CA THR A 313 10.35 3.52 17.83
C THR A 313 11.32 3.51 16.66
N LEU A 314 10.91 2.85 15.57
CA LEU A 314 11.63 2.74 14.30
C LEU A 314 10.90 3.57 13.25
N LEU A 315 11.67 4.42 12.55
CA LEU A 315 11.20 5.21 11.42
C LEU A 315 11.72 4.59 10.13
N VAL A 316 10.81 4.18 9.25
CA VAL A 316 11.14 3.63 7.94
C VAL A 316 10.89 4.70 6.89
N THR A 317 11.90 4.98 6.06
CA THR A 317 11.78 6.01 5.04
C THR A 317 12.78 5.82 3.90
N PRO A 318 12.43 6.18 2.65
CA PRO A 318 13.40 6.29 1.57
C PRO A 318 14.54 7.25 1.92
N SER A 319 15.74 7.00 1.38
CA SER A 319 16.91 7.87 1.55
C SER A 319 16.76 9.25 0.93
N THR A 320 15.77 9.44 0.04
CA THR A 320 15.47 10.73 -0.59
C THR A 320 14.58 11.63 0.26
N THR A 321 13.96 11.11 1.32
CA THR A 321 13.13 11.90 2.23
C THR A 321 13.95 12.96 2.95
N ASP A 322 13.41 14.18 3.00
CA ASP A 322 14.05 15.28 3.72
C ASP A 322 13.90 15.10 5.23
N LEU A 323 15.00 14.84 5.93
CA LEU A 323 15.03 14.77 7.39
C LEU A 323 15.70 16.00 8.02
N SER A 324 16.01 17.04 7.23
CA SER A 324 16.70 18.25 7.70
C SER A 324 15.98 18.97 8.83
N ILE A 325 14.65 18.87 8.93
CA ILE A 325 13.87 19.46 10.04
C ILE A 325 14.29 18.87 11.40
N PHE A 326 14.66 17.58 11.45
CA PHE A 326 15.22 16.97 12.65
C PHE A 326 16.68 17.41 12.89
N GLU A 327 17.44 17.71 11.83
CA GLU A 327 18.84 18.16 11.90
C GLU A 327 19.00 19.66 12.22
N GLU A 328 18.11 20.54 11.77
CA GLU A 328 18.16 21.99 12.01
C GLU A 328 17.75 22.35 13.44
N HIS A 329 16.69 21.72 13.97
CA HIS A 329 16.34 21.86 15.39
C HIS A 329 17.44 21.35 16.32
N SER A 330 18.29 20.42 15.86
CA SER A 330 19.47 19.95 16.58
C SER A 330 20.51 21.05 16.86
N LYS A 331 20.52 22.11 16.03
CA LYS A 331 21.50 23.23 16.06
C LYS A 331 20.90 24.54 16.58
N SER A 332 19.58 24.73 16.49
CA SER A 332 18.91 26.00 16.75
C SER A 332 18.46 26.24 18.20
N GLN A 333 18.39 25.22 19.06
CA GLN A 333 17.95 25.36 20.45
C GLN A 333 19.02 24.88 21.43
N SER A 334 20.03 25.72 21.70
CA SER A 334 20.96 25.50 22.82
C SER A 334 20.48 26.13 24.14
N ASN A 335 19.36 26.87 24.15
CA ASN A 335 18.96 27.73 25.28
C ASN A 335 17.52 27.51 25.79
N SER A 336 16.89 26.38 25.49
CA SER A 336 15.60 25.98 26.08
C SER A 336 15.62 24.47 26.32
N GLU A 337 15.14 24.02 27.48
CA GLU A 337 15.04 22.61 27.91
C GLU A 337 14.04 21.79 27.07
N THR A 338 13.98 21.99 25.76
CA THR A 338 13.22 21.19 24.82
C THR A 338 14.03 19.94 24.45
N LYS A 339 13.63 18.81 25.02
CA LYS A 339 14.12 17.45 24.71
C LYS A 339 14.40 17.27 23.21
N LYS A 340 15.67 17.01 22.86
CA LYS A 340 16.17 16.91 21.49
C LYS A 340 15.90 15.52 20.92
N ILE A 341 15.29 15.42 19.74
CA ILE A 341 15.15 14.14 19.01
C ILE A 341 16.39 13.94 18.14
N GLU A 342 17.00 12.77 18.23
CA GLU A 342 18.10 12.32 17.38
C GLU A 342 17.65 11.07 16.60
N LEU A 343 17.88 11.09 15.28
CA LEU A 343 17.63 9.94 14.41
C LEU A 343 18.95 9.27 14.08
N VAL A 344 19.05 7.97 14.33
CA VAL A 344 20.26 7.23 14.01
C VAL A 344 19.93 6.06 13.11
N LEU A 345 20.72 5.91 12.04
CA LEU A 345 20.53 4.85 11.05
C LEU A 345 20.77 3.47 11.70
N ALA A 346 19.71 2.67 11.79
CA ALA A 346 19.74 1.31 12.33
C ALA A 346 20.02 0.27 11.25
N ASP A 347 19.31 0.34 10.12
CA ASP A 347 19.45 -0.58 9.00
C ASP A 347 19.25 0.15 7.66
N LYS A 348 19.78 -0.44 6.58
CA LYS A 348 19.74 0.14 5.23
C LYS A 348 19.62 -0.97 4.18
N TYR A 349 18.61 -0.85 3.31
CA TYR A 349 18.32 -1.84 2.27
C TYR A 349 18.35 -1.22 0.87
N TRP A 350 18.99 -1.92 -0.08
CA TRP A 350 19.01 -1.57 -1.50
C TRP A 350 18.26 -2.63 -2.29
N PRO A 351 17.55 -2.26 -3.37
CA PRO A 351 17.20 -0.91 -3.82
C PRO A 351 15.81 -0.51 -3.35
N HIS A 352 15.60 0.78 -3.13
CA HIS A 352 14.27 1.37 -3.09
C HIS A 352 14.30 2.78 -3.66
N LEU A 353 13.67 2.93 -4.82
CA LEU A 353 13.55 4.18 -5.54
C LEU A 353 12.20 4.83 -5.25
N ASN A 354 12.16 5.95 -4.53
CA ASN A 354 10.95 6.76 -4.38
C ASN A 354 10.81 7.76 -5.54
N PHE A 355 9.60 7.94 -6.07
CA PHE A 355 9.27 8.86 -7.15
C PHE A 355 9.00 10.30 -6.71
N ASP A 356 8.65 10.53 -5.44
CA ASP A 356 8.30 11.88 -4.95
C ASP A 356 9.49 12.84 -4.98
N TYR A 357 10.72 12.30 -4.92
CA TYR A 357 11.96 13.08 -4.83
C TYR A 357 13.07 12.45 -5.69
N PHE A 358 12.75 12.17 -6.96
CA PHE A 358 13.67 11.53 -7.90
C PHE A 358 14.95 12.35 -8.13
N ASP A 359 14.86 13.68 -8.05
CA ASP A 359 15.97 14.62 -8.15
C ASP A 359 17.07 14.38 -7.10
N ARG A 360 16.70 13.81 -5.94
CA ARG A 360 17.61 13.56 -4.82
C ARG A 360 18.30 12.20 -4.90
N VAL A 361 17.88 11.33 -5.82
CA VAL A 361 18.37 9.94 -5.92
C VAL A 361 19.88 9.90 -6.16
N PHE A 362 20.43 10.82 -6.96
CA PHE A 362 21.87 10.87 -7.22
C PHE A 362 22.69 11.30 -6.00
N LYS A 363 22.09 12.08 -5.08
CA LYS A 363 22.76 12.59 -3.87
C LYS A 363 22.67 11.59 -2.71
N SER A 364 21.48 11.02 -2.49
CA SER A 364 21.20 10.20 -1.31
C SER A 364 21.13 8.69 -1.59
N GLY A 365 21.14 8.28 -2.86
CA GLY A 365 21.00 6.90 -3.31
C GLY A 365 19.55 6.41 -3.33
N MET A 366 19.38 5.13 -3.66
CA MET A 366 18.10 4.41 -3.75
C MET A 366 17.99 3.40 -2.62
N TYR A 367 17.92 3.88 -1.39
CA TYR A 367 17.89 3.02 -0.22
C TYR A 367 16.59 3.20 0.55
N LEU A 368 16.16 2.13 1.20
CA LEU A 368 15.15 2.18 2.24
C LEU A 368 15.89 2.11 3.58
N ASN A 369 15.81 3.21 4.32
CA ASN A 369 16.51 3.38 5.59
C ASN A 369 15.56 3.09 6.76
N VAL A 370 16.07 2.42 7.78
CA VAL A 370 15.44 2.31 9.10
C VAL A 370 16.23 3.18 10.06
N TYR A 371 15.58 4.16 10.66
CA TYR A 371 16.16 4.98 11.73
C TYR A 371 15.58 4.56 13.08
N ALA A 372 16.42 4.45 14.09
CA ALA A 372 15.98 4.39 15.48
C ALA A 372 15.81 5.81 16.01
N VAL A 373 14.68 6.08 16.66
CA VAL A 373 14.43 7.36 17.34
C VAL A 373 15.07 7.34 18.72
N VAL A 374 15.95 8.29 18.97
CA VAL A 374 16.66 8.49 20.24
C VAL A 374 16.31 9.87 20.78
N GLN A 375 16.14 10.00 22.10
CA GLN A 375 16.10 11.30 22.75
C GLN A 375 17.51 11.61 23.27
N GLY A 376 18.02 12.80 22.92
CA GLY A 376 19.36 13.28 23.29
C GLY A 376 19.40 14.01 24.61
#